data_AF-A0A382JR45-F1
#
_entry.id   AF-A0A382JR45-F1
#
_cell.length_a   1.000
_cell.length_b   1.000
_cell.length_c   1.000
_cell.angle_alpha   90.00
_cell.angle_beta   90.00
_cell.angle_gamma   90.00
#
_symmetry.space_group_name_H-M   'P 1'
#
loop_
_entity.id
_entity.type
_entity.pdbx_description
1 polymer ?
#
loop_
_entity_poly.entity_id
_entity_poly.type
_entity_poly.pdbx_seq_one_letter_code
_entity_poly.pdbx_strand_id
1 'polypeptide(L)'
;VGAAIALLSTTFGALLSLTGAWIASGALLSATFIIWALIQSELALWSTIVIFSLIPFGTMPFKFILTPTFLDITIATIYLVFFTQRLKSNRQPLVSTPAHIPIIIFILLSILSFILGTSNTSINPNLLRKFVGYILNISLALIIVDQVHNRLILTRIIKTIIVSGFAAAILGIALYIAPPNLSELSLNYLSVFNYPSGDVLRYIEDNPANPLRAIGTSVDPNIFGGLLAIVAALLVPQISTKNPIFKQRLTVVLMLIV
;
A
#
# COMPACT_ATOMS: atom_id res chain seq x y z
N VAL A 1 0.73 30.71 -12.77
CA VAL A 1 1.76 30.10 -11.88
C VAL A 1 1.93 30.91 -10.60
N GLY A 2 2.24 32.21 -10.66
CA GLY A 2 2.39 33.06 -9.46
C GLY A 2 1.18 33.07 -8.51
N ALA A 3 -0.05 33.15 -9.04
CA ALA A 3 -1.27 33.10 -8.22
C ALA A 3 -1.45 31.77 -7.47
N ALA A 4 -1.12 30.64 -8.10
CA ALA A 4 -1.20 29.31 -7.48
C ALA A 4 -0.15 29.16 -6.37
N ILE A 5 1.06 29.69 -6.59
CA ILE A 5 2.12 29.70 -5.56
C ILE A 5 1.68 30.56 -4.37
N ALA A 6 1.14 31.76 -4.62
CA ALA A 6 0.65 32.66 -3.57
C ALA A 6 -0.50 32.05 -2.74
N LEU A 7 -1.43 31.34 -3.39
CA LEU A 7 -2.52 30.63 -2.72
C LEU A 7 -2.01 29.46 -1.88
N LEU A 8 -1.03 28.71 -2.39
CA LEU A 8 -0.40 27.60 -1.65
C LEU A 8 0.41 28.11 -0.46
N SER A 9 1.17 29.19 -0.60
CA SER A 9 1.97 29.73 0.50
C SER A 9 1.11 30.43 1.56
N THR A 10 0.01 31.10 1.18
CA THR A 10 -0.94 31.69 2.16
C THR A 10 -1.73 30.63 2.92
N THR A 11 -2.24 29.61 2.23
CA THR A 11 -2.92 28.48 2.90
C THR A 11 -1.98 27.70 3.82
N PHE A 12 -0.72 27.52 3.40
CA PHE A 12 0.30 26.90 4.24
C PHE A 12 0.68 27.75 5.46
N GLY A 13 0.85 29.06 5.29
CA GLY A 13 1.10 29.99 6.39
C GLY A 13 -0.05 30.00 7.42
N ALA A 14 -1.29 29.95 6.95
CA ALA A 14 -2.46 29.82 7.82
C ALA A 14 -2.48 28.48 8.59
N LEU A 15 -2.15 27.37 7.91
CA LEU A 15 -2.06 26.04 8.54
C LEU A 15 -0.98 25.98 9.62
N LEU A 16 0.20 26.54 9.37
CA LEU A 16 1.29 26.65 10.35
C LEU A 16 0.87 27.41 11.61
N SER A 17 0.13 28.50 11.42
CA SER A 17 -0.34 29.35 12.53
C SER A 17 -1.42 28.68 13.40
N LEU A 18 -2.20 27.74 12.85
CA LEU A 18 -3.40 27.20 13.51
C LEU A 18 -3.21 25.80 14.12
N THR A 19 -2.33 24.96 13.54
CA THR A 19 -2.29 23.52 13.86
C THR A 19 -0.94 23.05 14.42
N GLY A 20 0.06 23.93 14.45
CA GLY A 20 1.43 23.60 14.89
C GLY A 20 2.31 23.06 13.76
N ALA A 21 3.63 23.15 13.97
CA ALA A 21 4.64 22.91 12.94
C ALA A 21 4.61 21.48 12.35
N TRP A 22 4.31 20.47 13.17
CA TRP A 22 4.28 19.07 12.73
C TRP A 22 3.13 18.77 11.78
N ILE A 23 1.92 19.25 12.09
CA ILE A 23 0.72 19.01 11.27
C ILE A 23 0.84 19.74 9.93
N ALA A 24 1.26 21.00 9.97
CA ALA A 24 1.48 21.77 8.75
C ALA A 24 2.57 21.13 7.87
N SER A 25 3.70 20.72 8.45
CA SER A 25 4.77 20.05 7.69
C SER A 25 4.29 18.75 7.05
N GLY A 26 3.52 17.92 7.78
CA GLY A 26 2.92 16.70 7.24
C GLY A 26 1.95 16.98 6.08
N ALA A 27 1.11 18.02 6.22
CA ALA A 27 0.19 18.43 5.16
C ALA A 27 0.93 18.90 3.90
N LEU A 28 2.02 19.66 4.04
CA LEU A 28 2.80 20.11 2.90
C LEU A 28 3.59 18.98 2.24
N LEU A 29 4.16 18.05 3.02
CA LEU A 29 4.82 16.87 2.48
C LEU A 29 3.83 15.99 1.71
N SER A 30 2.61 15.80 2.23
CA SER A 30 1.56 15.07 1.53
C SER A 30 1.14 15.78 0.23
N ALA A 31 0.90 17.09 0.27
CA ALA A 31 0.49 17.85 -0.90
C ALA A 31 1.59 17.88 -1.98
N THR A 32 2.83 18.13 -1.60
CA THR A 32 3.98 18.11 -2.52
C THR A 32 4.16 16.74 -3.14
N PHE A 33 4.02 15.68 -2.35
CA PHE A 33 4.08 14.31 -2.84
C PHE A 33 2.94 13.97 -3.80
N ILE A 34 1.70 14.35 -3.52
CA ILE A 34 0.56 14.13 -4.42
C ILE A 34 0.78 14.87 -5.76
N ILE A 35 1.24 16.12 -5.70
CA ILE A 35 1.57 16.90 -6.91
C ILE A 35 2.70 16.21 -7.68
N TRP A 36 3.72 15.72 -7.00
CA TRP A 36 4.83 15.02 -7.64
C TRP A 36 4.39 13.69 -8.27
N ALA A 37 3.52 12.94 -7.60
CA ALA A 37 2.89 11.73 -8.11
C ALA A 37 1.99 12.01 -9.34
N LEU A 38 1.37 13.20 -9.41
CA LEU A 38 0.63 13.65 -10.59
C LEU A 38 1.51 13.94 -11.80
N ILE A 39 2.77 14.30 -11.57
CA ILE A 39 3.76 14.51 -12.63
C ILE A 39 4.36 13.16 -13.07
N GLN A 40 4.57 12.23 -12.13
CA GLN A 40 5.17 10.92 -12.40
C GLN A 40 4.30 9.78 -11.84
N SER A 41 3.55 9.11 -12.70
CA SER A 41 2.63 8.04 -12.29
C SER A 41 3.31 6.83 -11.66
N GLU A 42 4.59 6.56 -12.00
CA GLU A 42 5.41 5.52 -11.38
C GLU A 42 5.53 5.70 -9.86
N LEU A 43 5.59 6.94 -9.37
CA LEU A 43 5.71 7.22 -7.95
C LEU A 43 4.48 6.79 -7.18
N ALA A 44 3.28 7.04 -7.73
CA ALA A 44 2.04 6.62 -7.10
C ALA A 44 2.01 5.10 -6.90
N LEU A 45 2.45 4.35 -7.93
CA LEU A 45 2.56 2.89 -7.88
C LEU A 45 3.60 2.41 -6.84
N TRP A 46 4.81 2.99 -6.84
CA TRP A 46 5.83 2.61 -5.85
C TRP A 46 5.38 2.88 -4.43
N SER A 47 4.64 3.97 -4.23
CA SER A 47 4.16 4.38 -2.93
C SER A 47 3.10 3.42 -2.41
N THR A 48 2.17 3.01 -3.25
CA THR A 48 1.22 1.94 -2.90
C THR A 48 1.96 0.65 -2.53
N ILE A 49 3.00 0.28 -3.29
CA ILE A 49 3.82 -0.92 -3.01
C ILE A 49 4.50 -0.84 -1.65
N VAL A 50 5.19 0.26 -1.39
CA VAL A 50 5.90 0.48 -0.12
C VAL A 50 4.90 0.50 1.05
N ILE A 51 3.74 1.13 0.88
CA ILE A 51 2.73 1.22 1.93
C ILE A 51 2.14 -0.16 2.25
N PHE A 52 1.68 -0.94 1.26
CA PHE A 52 1.09 -2.25 1.57
C PHE A 52 2.11 -3.24 2.12
N SER A 53 3.40 -3.08 1.78
CA SER A 53 4.45 -4.01 2.24
C SER A 53 5.02 -3.64 3.61
N LEU A 54 5.23 -2.36 3.90
CA LEU A 54 5.88 -1.91 5.13
C LEU A 54 4.91 -1.34 6.15
N ILE A 55 3.82 -0.68 5.73
CA ILE A 55 2.87 -0.06 6.65
C ILE A 55 1.39 -0.28 6.25
N PRO A 56 0.93 -1.54 6.10
CA PRO A 56 -0.38 -1.85 5.54
C PRO A 56 -1.58 -1.36 6.37
N PHE A 57 -1.43 -1.22 7.69
CA PHE A 57 -2.51 -0.82 8.61
C PHE A 57 -2.49 0.66 8.99
N GLY A 58 -1.57 1.43 8.41
CA GLY A 58 -1.45 2.84 8.72
C GLY A 58 -2.64 3.64 8.22
N THR A 59 -3.18 4.48 9.10
CA THR A 59 -4.26 5.40 8.78
C THR A 59 -3.92 6.82 9.22
N MET A 60 -4.69 7.78 8.72
CA MET A 60 -4.53 9.17 9.12
C MET A 60 -4.74 9.34 10.64
N PRO A 61 -3.84 10.06 11.35
CA PRO A 61 -3.94 10.26 12.80
C PRO A 61 -5.09 11.20 13.20
N PHE A 62 -5.76 11.83 12.23
CA PHE A 62 -6.87 12.76 12.46
C PHE A 62 -8.19 12.13 12.02
N LYS A 63 -9.22 12.26 12.87
CA LYS A 63 -10.58 11.81 12.58
C LYS A 63 -11.34 12.92 11.84
N PHE A 64 -11.58 12.73 10.54
CA PHE A 64 -12.57 13.49 9.79
C PHE A 64 -13.96 12.82 9.98
N ILE A 65 -14.63 12.44 8.89
CA ILE A 65 -15.90 11.70 8.89
C ILE A 65 -15.66 10.19 8.68
N LEU A 66 -14.63 9.87 7.90
CA LEU A 66 -14.08 8.55 7.66
C LEU A 66 -12.57 8.67 7.85
N THR A 67 -11.93 7.69 8.49
CA THR A 67 -10.46 7.64 8.62
C THR A 67 -9.89 6.86 7.43
N PRO A 68 -9.41 7.53 6.36
CA PRO A 68 -8.81 6.83 5.23
C PRO A 68 -7.50 6.17 5.65
N THR A 69 -7.23 5.01 5.08
CA THR A 69 -5.91 4.37 5.20
C THR A 69 -4.90 5.08 4.30
N PHE A 70 -3.60 4.94 4.57
CA PHE A 70 -2.58 5.42 3.64
C PHE A 70 -2.67 4.75 2.28
N LEU A 71 -3.09 3.47 2.27
CA LEU A 71 -3.36 2.72 1.06
C LEU A 71 -4.51 3.36 0.27
N ASP A 72 -5.63 3.71 0.92
CA ASP A 72 -6.78 4.38 0.27
C ASP A 72 -6.34 5.67 -0.45
N ILE A 73 -5.46 6.45 0.19
CA ILE A 73 -4.96 7.73 -0.34
C ILE A 73 -4.09 7.51 -1.58
N THR A 74 -3.16 6.56 -1.53
CA THR A 74 -2.30 6.28 -2.70
C THR A 74 -3.09 5.70 -3.85
N ILE A 75 -4.05 4.81 -3.58
CA ILE A 75 -4.96 4.30 -4.60
C ILE A 75 -5.78 5.43 -5.22
N ALA A 76 -6.42 6.27 -4.41
CA ALA A 76 -7.15 7.43 -4.91
C ALA A 76 -6.26 8.32 -5.78
N THR A 77 -5.00 8.50 -5.41
CA THR A 77 -4.01 9.23 -6.21
C THR A 77 -3.74 8.55 -7.55
N ILE A 78 -3.56 7.22 -7.60
CA ILE A 78 -3.40 6.46 -8.85
C ILE A 78 -4.62 6.66 -9.77
N TYR A 79 -5.84 6.57 -9.23
CA TYR A 79 -7.06 6.82 -10.00
C TYR A 79 -7.12 8.25 -10.53
N LEU A 80 -6.78 9.24 -9.70
CA LEU A 80 -6.75 10.65 -10.11
C LEU A 80 -5.73 10.87 -11.23
N VAL A 81 -4.54 10.31 -11.12
CA VAL A 81 -3.50 10.32 -12.16
C VAL A 81 -4.03 9.68 -13.45
N PHE A 82 -4.66 8.51 -13.36
CA PHE A 82 -5.21 7.81 -14.50
C PHE A 82 -6.29 8.64 -15.22
N PHE A 83 -7.27 9.18 -14.48
CA PHE A 83 -8.34 9.99 -15.07
C PHE A 83 -7.81 11.30 -15.67
N THR A 84 -6.88 11.97 -15.01
CA THR A 84 -6.28 13.22 -15.55
C THR A 84 -5.45 12.96 -16.80
N GLN A 85 -4.73 11.83 -16.89
CA GLN A 85 -4.08 11.41 -18.13
C GLN A 85 -5.09 11.12 -19.23
N ARG A 86 -6.25 10.53 -18.88
CA ARG A 86 -7.31 10.21 -19.84
C ARG A 86 -8.01 11.43 -20.43
N LEU A 87 -8.08 12.54 -19.68
CA LEU A 87 -8.62 13.80 -20.16
C LEU A 87 -7.71 14.50 -21.18
N LYS A 88 -6.43 14.11 -21.30
CA LYS A 88 -5.51 14.69 -22.29
C LYS A 88 -5.88 14.21 -23.71
N SER A 89 -5.83 15.12 -24.68
CA SER A 89 -6.29 14.90 -26.05
C SER A 89 -5.51 13.80 -26.81
N ASN A 90 -4.29 13.48 -26.37
CA ASN A 90 -3.43 12.49 -27.02
C ASN A 90 -3.76 11.06 -26.55
N ARG A 91 -4.88 10.52 -27.03
CA ARG A 91 -5.43 9.23 -26.62
C ARG A 91 -4.55 8.07 -27.08
N GLN A 92 -3.91 7.36 -26.16
CA GLN A 92 -3.52 5.98 -26.43
C GLN A 92 -4.76 5.06 -26.29
N PRO A 93 -4.87 4.01 -27.13
CA PRO A 93 -5.92 3.01 -26.98
C PRO A 93 -5.69 2.23 -25.68
N LEU A 94 -6.78 1.90 -24.98
CA LEU A 94 -6.72 1.08 -23.76
C LEU A 94 -6.14 -0.29 -24.11
N VAL A 95 -5.07 -0.67 -23.43
CA VAL A 95 -4.51 -2.01 -23.57
C VAL A 95 -5.32 -2.96 -22.70
N SER A 96 -6.14 -3.79 -23.35
CA SER A 96 -6.90 -4.84 -22.67
C SER A 96 -6.15 -6.17 -22.75
N THR A 97 -6.27 -6.96 -21.69
CA THR A 97 -5.75 -8.33 -21.62
C THR A 97 -6.90 -9.29 -21.29
N PRO A 98 -6.83 -10.58 -21.68
CA PRO A 98 -7.85 -11.56 -21.34
C PRO A 98 -8.15 -11.67 -19.84
N ALA A 99 -7.18 -11.31 -18.98
CA ALA A 99 -7.34 -11.27 -17.53
C ALA A 99 -8.37 -10.24 -17.04
N HIS A 100 -8.72 -9.22 -17.85
CA HIS A 100 -9.72 -8.23 -17.45
C HIS A 100 -11.11 -8.86 -17.28
N ILE A 101 -11.46 -9.85 -18.11
CA ILE A 101 -12.78 -10.49 -18.09
C ILE A 101 -13.09 -11.15 -16.74
N PRO A 102 -12.27 -12.08 -16.21
CA PRO A 102 -12.55 -12.71 -14.92
C PRO A 102 -12.53 -11.69 -13.76
N ILE A 103 -11.69 -10.66 -13.83
CA ILE A 103 -11.63 -9.60 -12.81
C ILE A 103 -12.93 -8.79 -12.82
N ILE A 104 -13.44 -8.40 -13.99
CA ILE A 104 -14.71 -7.67 -14.11
C ILE A 104 -15.87 -8.54 -13.61
N ILE A 105 -15.91 -9.83 -13.97
CA ILE A 105 -16.92 -10.76 -13.47
C ILE A 105 -16.86 -10.82 -11.93
N PHE A 106 -15.67 -10.91 -11.35
CA PHE A 106 -15.49 -10.94 -9.91
C PHE A 106 -15.94 -9.64 -9.21
N ILE A 107 -15.67 -8.48 -9.82
CA ILE A 107 -16.16 -7.17 -9.35
C ILE A 107 -17.70 -7.14 -9.38
N LEU A 108 -18.31 -7.55 -10.49
CA LEU A 108 -19.77 -7.57 -10.63
C LEU A 108 -20.43 -8.52 -9.61
N LEU A 109 -19.87 -9.72 -9.43
CA LEU A 109 -20.31 -10.66 -8.40
C LEU A 109 -20.17 -10.07 -7.00
N SER A 110 -19.05 -9.40 -6.70
CA SER A 110 -18.84 -8.74 -5.41
C SER A 110 -19.87 -7.65 -5.14
N ILE A 111 -20.20 -6.83 -6.15
CA ILE A 111 -21.24 -5.79 -6.06
C ILE A 111 -22.63 -6.42 -5.87
N LEU A 112 -22.96 -7.47 -6.62
CA LEU A 112 -24.22 -8.19 -6.48
C LEU A 112 -24.36 -8.81 -5.09
N SER A 113 -23.33 -9.50 -4.62
CA SER A 113 -23.29 -10.09 -3.27
C SER A 113 -23.42 -9.02 -2.18
N PHE A 114 -22.79 -7.85 -2.35
CA PHE A 114 -22.93 -6.75 -1.42
C PHE A 114 -24.35 -6.21 -1.37
N ILE A 115 -24.95 -5.91 -2.53
CA ILE A 115 -26.33 -5.40 -2.64
C ILE A 115 -27.31 -6.39 -2.02
N LEU A 116 -27.23 -7.67 -2.37
CA LEU A 116 -28.09 -8.70 -1.80
C LEU A 116 -27.87 -8.85 -0.28
N GLY A 117 -26.63 -8.72 0.19
CA GLY A 117 -26.27 -8.76 1.61
C GLY A 117 -26.81 -7.58 2.43
N THR A 118 -27.07 -6.41 1.81
CA THR A 118 -27.64 -5.25 2.51
C THR A 118 -29.05 -5.49 3.05
N SER A 119 -29.77 -6.49 2.52
CA SER A 119 -31.08 -6.89 3.06
C SER A 119 -30.98 -7.53 4.45
N ASN A 120 -29.82 -8.08 4.80
CA ASN A 120 -29.61 -8.86 6.03
C ASN A 120 -28.89 -8.08 7.14
N THR A 121 -28.35 -6.89 6.85
CA THR A 121 -27.52 -6.12 7.79
C THR A 121 -27.67 -4.61 7.57
N SER A 122 -27.59 -3.82 8.64
CA SER A 122 -27.63 -2.35 8.53
C SER A 122 -26.34 -1.81 7.90
N ILE A 123 -26.49 -0.95 6.89
CA ILE A 123 -25.35 -0.34 6.20
C ILE A 123 -24.72 0.72 7.11
N ASN A 124 -23.52 0.43 7.59
CA ASN A 124 -22.69 1.39 8.31
C ASN A 124 -21.75 2.14 7.32
N PRO A 125 -21.56 3.47 7.44
CA PRO A 125 -20.57 4.21 6.66
C PRO A 125 -19.17 3.56 6.59
N ASN A 126 -18.71 2.95 7.69
CA ASN A 126 -17.44 2.23 7.71
C ASN A 126 -17.43 0.95 6.85
N LEU A 127 -18.56 0.24 6.82
CA LEU A 127 -18.72 -0.95 5.99
C LEU A 127 -18.71 -0.54 4.50
N LEU A 128 -19.44 0.53 4.15
CA LEU A 128 -19.44 1.08 2.80
C LEU A 128 -18.04 1.54 2.37
N ARG A 129 -17.31 2.25 3.23
CA ARG A 129 -15.91 2.65 2.96
C ARG A 129 -15.03 1.43 2.67
N LYS A 130 -15.07 0.41 3.53
CA LYS A 130 -14.26 -0.80 3.34
C LYS A 130 -14.60 -1.50 2.03
N PHE A 131 -15.88 -1.59 1.69
CA PHE A 131 -16.33 -2.20 0.45
C PHE A 131 -15.89 -1.41 -0.79
N VAL A 132 -16.05 -0.09 -0.79
CA VAL A 132 -15.56 0.78 -1.87
C VAL A 132 -14.04 0.65 -2.02
N GLY A 133 -13.31 0.67 -0.91
CA GLY A 133 -11.86 0.45 -0.90
C GLY A 133 -11.47 -0.90 -1.50
N TYR A 134 -12.20 -1.97 -1.17
CA TYR A 134 -12.01 -3.30 -1.75
C TYR A 134 -12.24 -3.31 -3.27
N ILE A 135 -13.33 -2.69 -3.75
CA ILE A 135 -13.62 -2.59 -5.19
C ILE A 135 -12.54 -1.78 -5.92
N LEU A 136 -12.08 -0.67 -5.33
CA LEU A 136 -11.01 0.16 -5.91
C LEU A 136 -9.67 -0.60 -5.96
N ASN A 137 -9.37 -1.42 -4.95
CA ASN A 137 -8.18 -2.27 -4.92
C ASN A 137 -8.20 -3.31 -6.05
N ILE A 138 -9.31 -4.01 -6.25
CA ILE A 138 -9.39 -5.03 -7.32
C ILE A 138 -9.39 -4.37 -8.69
N SER A 139 -10.14 -3.27 -8.85
CA SER A 139 -10.23 -2.53 -10.11
C SER A 139 -8.88 -1.92 -10.52
N LEU A 140 -7.95 -1.72 -9.57
CA LEU A 140 -6.60 -1.27 -9.85
C LEU A 140 -5.83 -2.25 -10.74
N ALA A 141 -6.15 -3.55 -10.70
CA ALA A 141 -5.59 -4.54 -11.62
C ALA A 141 -5.92 -4.25 -13.09
N LEU A 142 -7.08 -3.64 -13.37
CA LEU A 142 -7.47 -3.22 -14.73
C LEU A 142 -6.65 -2.01 -15.19
N ILE A 143 -6.31 -1.11 -14.27
CA ILE A 143 -5.57 0.13 -14.57
C ILE A 143 -4.06 -0.13 -14.68
N ILE A 144 -3.52 -1.07 -13.90
CA ILE A 144 -2.08 -1.37 -13.91
C ILE A 144 -1.60 -1.74 -15.31
N VAL A 145 -2.38 -2.48 -16.08
CA VAL A 145 -1.99 -2.89 -17.44
C VAL A 145 -1.74 -1.68 -18.33
N ASP A 146 -2.57 -0.64 -18.19
CA ASP A 146 -2.46 0.65 -18.88
C ASP A 146 -1.44 1.61 -18.21
N GLN A 147 -0.85 1.26 -17.07
CA GLN A 147 0.23 2.05 -16.47
C GLN A 147 1.60 1.44 -16.78
N VAL A 148 1.66 0.12 -16.92
CA VAL A 148 2.90 -0.67 -17.05
C VAL A 148 3.11 -1.07 -18.51
N HIS A 149 3.35 -0.07 -19.35
CA HIS A 149 3.50 -0.26 -20.79
C HIS A 149 4.92 -0.60 -21.25
N ASN A 150 5.93 -0.36 -20.41
CA ASN A 150 7.33 -0.54 -20.77
C ASN A 150 7.99 -1.58 -19.86
N ARG A 151 8.85 -2.42 -20.45
CA ARG A 151 9.72 -3.36 -19.72
C ARG A 151 10.51 -2.66 -18.61
N LEU A 152 10.91 -1.41 -18.82
CA LEU A 152 11.61 -0.61 -17.81
C LEU A 152 10.72 -0.32 -16.58
N ILE A 153 9.46 0.08 -16.80
CA ILE A 153 8.49 0.33 -15.71
C ILE A 153 8.19 -0.97 -14.97
N LEU A 154 7.94 -2.06 -15.71
CA LEU A 154 7.70 -3.38 -15.14
C LEU A 154 8.87 -3.83 -14.26
N THR A 155 10.11 -3.66 -14.76
CA THR A 155 11.33 -3.99 -14.02
C THR A 155 11.42 -3.17 -12.74
N ARG A 156 11.14 -1.87 -12.79
CA ARG A 156 11.15 -0.99 -11.61
C ARG A 156 10.10 -1.40 -10.58
N ILE A 157 8.88 -1.72 -11.01
CA ILE A 157 7.80 -2.18 -10.11
C ILE A 157 8.18 -3.47 -9.42
N ILE A 158 8.63 -4.48 -10.17
CA ILE A 158 9.07 -5.76 -9.58
C ILE A 158 10.24 -5.52 -8.62
N LYS A 159 11.19 -4.65 -8.98
CA LYS A 159 12.29 -4.25 -8.12
C LYS A 159 11.79 -3.63 -6.82
N THR A 160 10.81 -2.73 -6.89
CA THR A 160 10.21 -2.09 -5.71
C THR A 160 9.53 -3.12 -4.81
N ILE A 161 8.75 -4.05 -5.38
CA ILE A 161 8.09 -5.14 -4.61
C ILE A 161 9.14 -6.00 -3.90
N ILE A 162 10.21 -6.38 -4.58
CA ILE A 162 11.26 -7.21 -4.00
C ILE A 162 12.01 -6.47 -2.89
N VAL A 163 12.40 -5.22 -3.13
CA VAL A 163 13.13 -4.42 -2.13
C VAL A 163 12.28 -4.14 -0.91
N SER A 164 10.99 -3.81 -1.09
CA SER A 164 10.10 -3.53 0.03
C SER A 164 9.71 -4.79 0.79
N GLY A 165 9.50 -5.91 0.09
CA GLY A 165 9.33 -7.23 0.70
C GLY A 165 10.55 -7.69 1.50
N PHE A 166 11.75 -7.49 0.96
CA PHE A 166 12.99 -7.75 1.66
C PHE A 166 13.16 -6.88 2.92
N ALA A 167 12.83 -5.59 2.83
CA ALA A 167 12.82 -4.71 3.99
C ALA A 167 11.79 -5.18 5.04
N ALA A 168 10.61 -5.63 4.62
CA ALA A 168 9.62 -6.22 5.50
C ALA A 168 10.14 -7.51 6.17
N ALA A 169 10.86 -8.36 5.43
CA ALA A 169 11.50 -9.57 5.95
C ALA A 169 12.54 -9.25 7.03
N ILE A 170 13.44 -8.28 6.77
CA ILE A 170 14.41 -7.81 7.77
C ILE A 170 13.71 -7.30 9.03
N LEU A 171 12.66 -6.50 8.88
CA LEU A 171 11.88 -6.00 10.02
C LEU A 171 11.23 -7.15 10.81
N GLY A 172 10.66 -8.13 10.11
CA GLY A 172 10.07 -9.31 10.76
C GLY A 172 11.11 -10.15 11.50
N ILE A 173 12.28 -10.39 10.90
CA ILE A 173 13.40 -11.09 11.55
C ILE A 173 13.88 -10.30 12.78
N ALA A 174 14.03 -8.99 12.66
CA ALA A 174 14.47 -8.13 13.77
C ALA A 174 13.47 -8.18 14.94
N LEU A 175 12.16 -8.12 14.66
CA LEU A 175 11.11 -8.24 15.67
C LEU A 175 11.03 -9.64 16.27
N TYR A 176 11.34 -10.68 15.50
CA TYR A 176 11.33 -12.06 15.96
C TYR A 176 12.51 -12.38 16.89
N ILE A 177 13.69 -11.84 16.60
CA ILE A 177 14.90 -12.04 17.41
C ILE A 177 14.92 -11.11 18.64
N ALA A 178 14.32 -9.92 18.53
CA ALA A 178 14.28 -8.98 19.64
C ALA A 178 13.46 -9.53 20.83
N PRO A 179 13.81 -9.12 22.07
CA PRO A 179 13.01 -9.44 23.25
C PRO A 179 11.55 -9.03 23.08
N PRO A 180 10.57 -9.86 23.51
CA PRO A 180 9.14 -9.59 23.31
C PRO A 180 8.71 -8.19 23.74
N ASN A 181 9.20 -7.70 24.87
CA ASN A 181 8.91 -6.35 25.37
C ASN A 181 9.35 -5.24 24.39
N LEU A 182 10.51 -5.39 23.75
CA LEU A 182 10.99 -4.40 22.78
C LEU A 182 10.19 -4.47 21.48
N SER A 183 9.82 -5.67 21.03
CA SER A 183 9.00 -5.87 19.84
C SER A 183 7.58 -5.30 20.03
N GLU A 184 6.97 -5.56 21.19
CA GLU A 184 5.66 -5.03 21.56
C GLU A 184 5.68 -3.51 21.68
N LEU A 185 6.67 -2.93 22.38
CA LEU A 185 6.83 -1.48 22.46
C LEU A 185 7.03 -0.85 21.07
N SER A 186 7.87 -1.45 20.23
CA SER A 186 8.14 -0.96 18.88
C SER A 186 6.88 -0.94 18.01
N LEU A 187 6.08 -2.00 18.06
CA LEU A 187 4.81 -2.07 17.33
C LEU A 187 3.76 -1.12 17.93
N ASN A 188 3.71 -0.98 19.26
CA ASN A 188 2.80 -0.06 19.92
C ASN A 188 3.12 1.42 19.62
N TYR A 189 4.37 1.78 19.31
CA TYR A 189 4.68 3.13 18.81
C TYR A 189 3.98 3.47 17.50
N LEU A 190 3.65 2.46 16.67
CA LEU A 190 2.90 2.70 15.43
C LEU A 190 1.43 3.10 15.69
N SER A 191 0.94 2.99 16.93
CA SER A 191 -0.41 3.43 17.32
C SER A 191 -0.68 4.91 17.01
N VAL A 192 0.38 5.73 16.86
CA VAL A 192 0.29 7.10 16.34
C VAL A 192 -0.45 7.16 15.00
N PHE A 193 -0.33 6.13 14.15
CA PHE A 193 -1.03 6.00 12.87
C PHE A 193 -2.30 5.12 12.96
N ASN A 194 -2.87 4.98 14.15
CA ASN A 194 -3.96 4.06 14.51
C ASN A 194 -3.70 2.59 14.13
N TYR A 195 -2.45 2.14 14.26
CA TYR A 195 -2.15 0.71 14.20
C TYR A 195 -2.85 -0.07 15.31
N PRO A 196 -3.07 -1.39 15.13
CA PRO A 196 -3.40 -2.29 16.23
C PRO A 196 -2.42 -2.08 17.39
N SER A 197 -2.95 -1.92 18.61
CA SER A 197 -2.18 -1.63 19.82
C SER A 197 -2.64 -2.48 21.00
N GLY A 198 -1.79 -2.59 22.02
CA GLY A 198 -1.99 -3.48 23.15
C GLY A 198 -1.20 -4.78 22.98
N ASP A 199 -1.88 -5.92 23.12
CA ASP A 199 -1.27 -7.23 22.90
C ASP A 199 -1.21 -7.54 21.39
N VAL A 200 -0.17 -7.02 20.76
CA VAL A 200 0.05 -7.08 19.30
C VAL A 200 0.80 -8.37 18.90
N LEU A 201 1.49 -9.01 19.84
CA LEU A 201 2.26 -10.22 19.58
C LEU A 201 1.31 -11.40 19.33
N ARG A 202 1.71 -12.29 18.41
CA ARG A 202 0.90 -13.44 18.01
C ARG A 202 1.60 -14.72 18.38
N TYR A 203 1.01 -15.49 19.27
CA TYR A 203 1.50 -16.80 19.66
C TYR A 203 0.71 -17.91 18.95
N ILE A 204 1.30 -19.09 18.81
CA ILE A 204 0.55 -20.26 18.32
C ILE A 204 -0.58 -20.56 19.32
N GLU A 205 -1.80 -20.73 18.81
CA GLU A 205 -3.02 -20.93 19.62
C GLU A 205 -3.34 -19.77 20.59
N ASP A 206 -2.78 -18.57 20.34
CA ASP A 206 -2.89 -17.40 21.22
C ASP A 206 -2.47 -17.70 22.68
N ASN A 207 -1.59 -18.69 22.86
CA ASN A 207 -1.06 -19.11 24.15
C ASN A 207 0.38 -18.61 24.34
N PRO A 208 0.67 -17.75 25.33
CA PRO A 208 2.03 -17.26 25.61
C PRO A 208 3.05 -18.35 25.95
N ALA A 209 2.61 -19.55 26.33
CA ALA A 209 3.49 -20.70 26.55
C ALA A 209 3.99 -21.32 25.23
N ASN A 210 3.34 -21.03 24.11
CA ASN A 210 3.71 -21.53 22.80
C ASN A 210 4.68 -20.58 22.08
N PRO A 211 5.40 -21.05 21.05
CA PRO A 211 6.29 -20.20 20.27
C PRO A 211 5.57 -19.00 19.62
N LEU A 212 6.28 -17.87 19.60
CA LEU A 212 5.84 -16.66 18.90
C LEU A 212 5.82 -16.90 17.38
N ARG A 213 4.79 -16.40 16.71
CA ARG A 213 4.69 -16.42 15.24
C ARG A 213 5.44 -15.22 14.70
N ALA A 214 6.25 -15.42 13.66
CA ALA A 214 6.93 -14.32 12.99
C ALA A 214 5.90 -13.34 12.42
N ILE A 215 6.01 -12.07 12.82
CA ILE A 215 5.18 -10.96 12.37
C ILE A 215 6.11 -9.83 11.94
N GLY A 216 5.70 -9.09 10.90
CA GLY A 216 6.32 -7.81 10.57
C GLY A 216 5.52 -6.65 11.15
N THR A 217 5.74 -5.48 10.58
CA THR A 217 4.83 -4.32 10.72
C THR A 217 3.42 -4.60 10.20
N SER A 218 3.16 -5.74 9.56
CA SER A 218 1.81 -6.20 9.26
C SER A 218 1.05 -6.70 10.49
N VAL A 219 1.71 -7.01 11.62
CA VAL A 219 1.09 -7.55 12.87
C VAL A 219 0.42 -8.92 12.71
N ASP A 220 -0.25 -9.16 11.59
CA ASP A 220 -0.87 -10.43 11.22
C ASP A 220 0.17 -11.33 10.51
N PRO A 221 0.41 -12.55 11.02
CA PRO A 221 1.39 -13.49 10.48
C PRO A 221 0.98 -14.07 9.11
N ASN A 222 -0.31 -14.15 8.79
CA ASN A 222 -0.77 -14.67 7.51
C ASN A 222 -0.59 -13.62 6.40
N ILE A 223 -0.85 -12.34 6.71
CA ILE A 223 -0.59 -11.23 5.79
C ILE A 223 0.92 -11.08 5.56
N PHE A 224 1.71 -11.21 6.63
CA PHE A 224 3.17 -11.20 6.53
C PHE A 224 3.69 -12.35 5.64
N GLY A 225 3.28 -13.58 5.95
CA GLY A 225 3.69 -14.76 5.17
C GLY A 225 3.22 -14.70 3.72
N GLY A 226 2.02 -14.17 3.46
CA GLY A 226 1.51 -13.96 2.11
C GLY A 226 2.36 -12.99 1.29
N LEU A 227 2.80 -11.88 1.90
CA LEU A 227 3.72 -10.93 1.25
C LEU A 227 5.04 -11.61 0.90
N LEU A 228 5.67 -12.32 1.84
CA LEU A 228 6.93 -13.02 1.62
C LEU A 228 6.80 -14.11 0.55
N ALA A 229 5.70 -14.86 0.55
CA ALA A 229 5.44 -15.88 -0.47
C ALA A 229 5.35 -15.28 -1.88
N ILE A 230 4.69 -14.12 -2.04
CA ILE A 230 4.63 -13.41 -3.33
C ILE A 230 6.03 -12.95 -3.76
N VAL A 231 6.82 -12.39 -2.83
CA VAL A 231 8.18 -11.91 -3.11
C VAL A 231 9.10 -13.06 -3.48
N ALA A 232 9.02 -14.18 -2.76
CA ALA A 232 9.75 -15.42 -3.06
C ALA A 232 9.38 -15.95 -4.45
N ALA A 233 8.09 -16.00 -4.79
CA ALA A 233 7.63 -16.43 -6.12
C ALA A 233 8.17 -15.54 -7.25
N LEU A 234 8.36 -14.24 -7.00
CA LEU A 234 8.99 -13.32 -7.95
C LEU A 234 10.51 -13.50 -8.03
N LEU A 235 11.18 -13.88 -6.93
CA LEU A 235 12.63 -14.09 -6.85
C LEU A 235 13.09 -15.41 -7.48
N VAL A 236 12.33 -16.50 -7.32
CA VAL A 236 12.65 -17.83 -7.87
C VAL A 236 13.05 -17.80 -9.36
N PRO A 237 12.25 -17.25 -10.29
CA PRO A 237 12.62 -17.21 -11.70
C PRO A 237 13.83 -16.29 -11.98
N GLN A 238 14.13 -15.35 -11.09
CA GLN A 238 15.27 -14.43 -11.24
C GLN A 238 16.62 -15.11 -11.01
N ILE A 239 16.65 -16.27 -10.37
CA ILE A 239 17.88 -17.03 -10.14
C ILE A 239 18.30 -17.75 -11.41
N SER A 240 17.33 -18.29 -12.16
CA SER A 240 17.57 -19.11 -13.34
C SER A 240 17.57 -18.34 -14.66
N THR A 241 17.06 -17.11 -14.69
CA THR A 241 16.97 -16.32 -15.92
C THR A 241 18.34 -15.78 -16.37
N LYS A 242 18.53 -15.69 -17.70
CA LYS A 242 19.75 -15.11 -18.31
C LYS A 242 19.86 -13.60 -18.11
N ASN A 243 18.72 -12.91 -17.96
CA ASN A 243 18.65 -11.46 -17.82
C ASN A 243 17.91 -11.07 -16.53
N PRO A 244 18.52 -11.30 -15.35
CA PRO A 244 17.85 -11.06 -14.07
C PRO A 244 17.75 -9.56 -13.77
N ILE A 245 16.73 -9.19 -12.99
CA ILE A 245 16.51 -7.80 -12.54
C ILE A 245 17.65 -7.34 -11.60
N PHE A 246 18.16 -8.26 -10.79
CA PHE A 246 19.29 -8.05 -9.89
C PHE A 246 20.46 -8.97 -10.28
N LYS A 247 21.68 -8.63 -9.85
CA LYS A 247 22.84 -9.53 -9.99
C LYS A 247 22.53 -10.84 -9.24
N GLN A 248 22.86 -12.00 -9.84
CA GLN A 248 22.54 -13.32 -9.30
C GLN A 248 22.90 -13.51 -7.82
N ARG A 249 24.10 -13.06 -7.39
CA ARG A 249 24.51 -13.14 -5.97
C ARG A 249 23.55 -12.38 -5.04
N LEU A 250 23.09 -11.21 -5.47
CA LEU A 250 22.14 -10.40 -4.70
C LEU A 250 20.77 -11.05 -4.69
N THR A 251 20.32 -11.64 -5.81
CA THR A 251 19.06 -12.42 -5.86
C THR A 251 19.06 -13.58 -4.86
N VAL A 252 20.17 -14.30 -4.73
CA VAL A 252 20.30 -15.41 -3.76
C VAL A 252 20.24 -14.89 -2.32
N VAL A 253 20.92 -13.78 -2.02
CA VAL A 253 20.86 -13.15 -0.68
C VAL A 253 19.44 -12.68 -0.35
N LEU A 254 18.75 -12.05 -1.31
CA LEU A 254 17.36 -11.63 -1.15
C LEU A 254 16.45 -12.84 -0.87
N MET A 255 16.65 -13.95 -1.59
CA MET A 255 15.85 -15.17 -1.41
C MET A 255 16.14 -15.89 -0.09
N LEU A 256 17.35 -15.79 0.46
CA LEU A 256 17.66 -16.41 1.76
C LEU A 256 16.99 -15.68 2.93
N ILE A 257 16.71 -14.39 2.76
CA ILE A 257 16.13 -13.54 3.81
C ILE A 257 14.60 -13.53 3.74
N VAL A 258 14.02 -13.69 2.55
CA VAL A 258 12.56 -13.77 2.29
C VAL A 258 12.06 -15.19 2.48
#